data_AF-A0A3D0N782-F1
#
_entry.id   AF-A0A3D0N782-F1
#
_cell.length_a   1.000
_cell.length_b   1.000
_cell.length_c   1.000
_cell.angle_alpha   90.00
_cell.angle_beta   90.00
_cell.angle_gamma   90.00
#
_symmetry.space_group_name_H-M   'P 1'
#
loop_
_entity.id
_entity.type
_entity.pdbx_description
1 polymer ?
#
loop_
_entity_poly.entity_id
_entity_poly.type
_entity_poly.pdbx_seq_one_letter_code
_entity_poly.pdbx_strand_id
1 'polypeptide(L)' 'LSLHARPDAGAKVPGVVVCHPDPAMGGTMDNIVVLAMRDDLLRRGIAVLRFNFRGAGSSGGERSGGASEP' A
#
# COMPACT_ATOMS: atom_id res chain seq x y z
N LEU A 1 -3.85 6.87 -2.75
CA LEU A 1 -4.39 5.52 -2.99
C LEU A 1 -4.03 5.12 -4.42
N SER A 2 -3.40 3.97 -4.61
CA SER A 2 -3.09 3.47 -5.95
C SER A 2 -3.34 1.97 -6.06
N LEU A 3 -4.17 1.57 -7.01
CA LEU A 3 -4.45 0.18 -7.35
C LEU A 3 -3.78 -0.12 -8.70
N HIS A 4 -2.93 -1.15 -8.77
CA HIS A 4 -2.09 -1.38 -9.95
C HIS A 4 -2.37 -2.65 -10.75
N ALA A 5 -3.44 -3.40 -10.46
CA ALA A 5 -3.99 -4.35 -11.43
C ALA A 5 -5.50 -4.16 -11.48
N ARG A 6 -6.01 -3.76 -12.64
CA ARG A 6 -7.41 -4.00 -12.98
C ARG A 6 -7.43 -5.33 -13.74
N PRO A 7 -7.84 -6.43 -13.11
CA PRO A 7 -8.10 -7.66 -13.87
C PRO A 7 -9.16 -7.38 -14.93
N ASP A 8 -9.09 -8.14 -16.03
CA ASP A 8 -10.14 -8.12 -17.04
C ASP A 8 -11.51 -8.39 -16.40
N ALA A 9 -12.56 -7.79 -16.97
CA ALA A 9 -13.91 -7.94 -16.44
C ALA A 9 -14.30 -9.43 -16.34
N GLY A 10 -14.46 -9.93 -15.12
CA GLY A 10 -14.82 -11.32 -14.84
C GLY A 10 -13.65 -12.24 -14.43
N ALA A 11 -12.40 -11.81 -14.59
CA ALA A 11 -11.24 -12.57 -14.13
C ALA A 11 -11.05 -12.42 -12.61
N LYS A 12 -11.04 -13.56 -11.89
CA LYS A 12 -10.68 -13.59 -10.47
C LYS A 12 -9.16 -13.70 -10.35
N VAL A 13 -8.53 -12.68 -9.77
CA VAL A 13 -7.10 -12.68 -9.45
C VAL A 13 -6.92 -12.55 -7.93
N PRO A 14 -5.84 -13.11 -7.36
CA PRO A 14 -5.49 -12.84 -5.97
C PRO A 14 -5.20 -11.35 -5.76
N GLY A 15 -5.56 -10.84 -4.59
CA GLY A 15 -5.33 -9.46 -4.18
C GLY A 15 -4.44 -9.37 -2.94
N VAL A 16 -3.53 -8.40 -2.94
CA VAL A 16 -2.60 -8.12 -1.83
C VAL A 16 -2.67 -6.64 -1.46
N VAL A 17 -2.74 -6.36 -0.16
CA VAL A 17 -2.57 -5.02 0.40
C VAL A 17 -1.16 -4.93 0.97
N VAL A 18 -0.38 -3.93 0.54
CA VAL A 18 0.98 -3.71 1.05
C VAL A 18 1.00 -2.42 1.86
N CYS A 19 1.34 -2.56 3.14
CA CYS A 19 1.55 -1.45 4.06
C CYS A 19 3.01 -0.99 4.00
N HIS A 20 3.22 0.32 4.20
CA HIS A 20 4.56 0.89 4.23
C HIS A 20 5.19 0.82 5.64
N PRO A 21 6.53 0.97 5.76
CA PRO A 21 7.22 1.11 7.04
C PRO A 21 6.73 2.31 7.86
N ASP A 22 7.12 2.42 9.13
CA ASP A 22 6.61 3.46 10.03
C ASP A 22 6.70 4.88 9.42
N PRO A 23 5.57 5.60 9.29
CA PRO A 23 5.56 7.01 8.88
C PRO A 23 6.55 7.89 9.65
N ALA A 24 6.75 7.63 10.95
CA ALA A 24 7.63 8.43 11.80
C ALA A 24 9.10 8.36 11.37
N MET A 25 9.48 7.29 10.66
CA MET A 25 10.81 7.10 10.07
C MET A 25 10.85 7.52 8.59
N GLY A 26 9.87 8.28 8.12
CA GLY A 26 9.74 8.70 6.72
C GLY A 26 9.14 7.64 5.80
N GLY A 27 8.52 6.58 6.35
CA GLY A 27 7.87 5.55 5.57
C GLY A 27 6.64 6.06 4.82
N THR A 28 6.57 5.80 3.52
CA THR A 28 5.41 6.10 2.68
C THR A 28 5.13 4.93 1.74
N MET A 29 3.97 4.94 1.09
CA MET A 29 3.62 3.95 0.06
C MET A 29 4.65 3.87 -1.07
N ASP A 30 5.45 4.92 -1.29
CA ASP A 30 6.47 5.00 -2.34
C ASP A 30 7.88 4.61 -1.85
N ASN A 31 7.97 3.96 -0.69
CA ASN A 31 9.18 3.31 -0.24
C ASN A 31 9.68 2.28 -1.29
N ILE A 32 10.99 2.25 -1.55
CA ILE A 32 11.60 1.42 -2.59
C ILE A 32 11.29 -0.08 -2.45
N VAL A 33 11.18 -0.59 -1.21
CA VAL A 33 10.84 -2.00 -0.95
C VAL A 33 9.38 -2.25 -1.30
N VAL A 34 8.49 -1.34 -0.92
CA VAL A 34 7.06 -1.42 -1.23
C VAL A 34 6.84 -1.38 -2.76
N LEU A 35 7.59 -0.53 -3.47
CA LEU A 35 7.55 -0.47 -4.94
C LEU A 35 8.09 -1.76 -5.58
N ALA A 36 9.20 -2.31 -5.09
CA ALA A 36 9.74 -3.57 -5.58
C ALA A 36 8.77 -4.75 -5.38
N MET A 37 8.11 -4.82 -4.22
CA MET A 37 7.08 -5.83 -3.94
C MET A 37 5.88 -5.68 -4.89
N ARG A 38 5.41 -4.43 -5.10
CA ARG A 38 4.36 -4.15 -6.08
C ARG A 38 4.76 -4.68 -7.45
N ASP A 39 5.94 -4.34 -7.94
CA ASP A 39 6.37 -4.72 -9.29
C ASP A 39 6.47 -6.23 -9.46
N ASP A 40 6.94 -6.95 -8.44
CA ASP A 40 7.00 -8.43 -8.49
C ASP A 40 5.62 -9.09 -8.47
N LEU A 41 4.72 -8.60 -7.62
CA LEU A 41 3.36 -9.12 -7.52
C LEU A 41 2.56 -8.85 -8.81
N LEU A 42 2.71 -7.67 -9.41
CA LEU A 42 2.07 -7.35 -10.69
C LEU A 42 2.56 -8.23 -11.82
N ARG A 43 3.87 -8.51 -11.89
CA ARG A 43 4.44 -9.46 -12.87
C ARG A 43 3.88 -10.87 -12.74
N ARG A 44 3.40 -11.25 -11.56
CA ARG A 44 2.75 -12.55 -11.28
C ARG A 44 1.25 -12.55 -11.51
N GLY A 45 0.67 -11.45 -12.00
CA GLY A 45 -0.78 -11.32 -12.21
C GLY A 45 -1.58 -11.13 -10.91
N ILE A 46 -0.94 -10.66 -9.85
CA ILE A 46 -1.57 -10.41 -8.54
C ILE A 46 -1.95 -8.92 -8.46
N ALA A 47 -3.19 -8.62 -8.05
CA ALA A 47 -3.62 -7.25 -7.83
C ALA A 47 -3.02 -6.69 -6.55
N VAL A 48 -2.45 -5.48 -6.63
CA VAL A 48 -1.79 -4.83 -5.49
C VAL A 48 -2.42 -3.49 -5.18
N LEU A 49 -2.80 -3.32 -3.91
CA LEU A 49 -3.21 -2.05 -3.32
C LEU A 49 -2.13 -1.53 -2.38
N ARG A 50 -1.72 -0.28 -2.57
CA ARG A 50 -0.88 0.48 -1.64
C ARG A 50 -1.59 1.76 -1.22
N PHE A 51 -1.35 2.19 0.01
CA PHE A 51 -1.89 3.43 0.55
C PHE A 51 -0.94 4.01 1.60
N ASN A 52 -1.10 5.30 1.89
CA ASN A 52 -0.42 5.97 2.99
C ASN A 52 -1.31 5.94 4.25
N PHE A 53 -0.76 5.55 5.39
CA PHE A 53 -1.41 5.74 6.70
C PHE A 53 -1.64 7.24 7.00
N ARG A 54 -2.49 7.54 7.99
CA ARG A 54 -2.75 8.92 8.43
C ARG A 54 -1.45 9.66 8.78
N GLY A 55 -1.32 10.89 8.29
CA GLY A 55 -0.11 11.70 8.47
C GLY A 55 1.10 11.29 7.62
N ALA A 56 0.99 10.30 6.72
CA ALA A 56 2.04 9.93 5.78
C ALA A 56 1.76 10.48 4.36
N GLY A 57 2.79 11.03 3.70
CA GLY A 57 2.65 11.61 2.36
C GLY A 57 1.52 12.65 2.30
N SER A 58 0.56 12.45 1.41
CA SER A 58 -0.63 13.32 1.28
C SER A 58 -1.87 12.83 2.05
N SER A 59 -1.77 11.77 2.86
CA SER A 59 -2.88 11.32 3.70
C SER A 59 -3.07 12.26 4.89
N GLY A 60 -4.29 12.77 5.10
CA GLY A 60 -4.61 13.62 6.24
C GLY A 60 -4.60 12.91 7.60
N GLY A 61 -4.89 13.66 8.67
CA GLY A 61 -4.91 13.17 10.05
C GLY A 61 -3.52 13.04 10.69
N GLU A 62 -3.49 12.62 11.95
CA GLU A 62 -2.25 12.49 12.75
C GLU A 62 -1.99 11.04 13.17
N ARG A 63 -0.71 10.64 13.15
CA ARG A 63 -0.30 9.32 13.65
C ARG A 63 -0.55 9.25 15.15
N SER A 64 -1.28 8.24 15.62
CA SER A 64 -1.45 8.01 17.06
C SER A 64 -0.51 6.95 17.65
N GLY A 65 0.37 6.37 16.82
CA GLY A 65 1.34 5.35 17.27
C GLY A 65 0.69 4.08 17.82
N GLY A 66 -0.53 3.76 17.39
CA GLY A 66 -1.34 2.65 17.93
C GLY A 66 -2.11 3.01 19.21
N ALA A 67 -1.87 4.16 19.84
CA ALA A 67 -2.51 4.54 21.10
C ALA A 67 -4.03 4.83 20.98
N SER A 68 -4.52 5.04 19.77
CA SER A 68 -5.95 5.20 19.47
C SER A 68 -6.51 4.05 18.62
N GLU A 69 -5.76 2.95 18.52
CA GLU A 69 -6.18 1.74 17.84
C GLU A 69 -6.77 0.80 18.91
N PRO A 70 -8.02 0.31 18.74
CA PRO A 70 -8.65 -0.56 19.73
C PRO A 70 -7.95 -1.91 19.87
#